data_AF-A4G758-F1
#
_entry.id   AF-A4G758-F1
#
_cell.length_a   1.000
_cell.length_b   1.000
_cell.length_c   1.000
_cell.angle_alpha   90.00
_cell.angle_beta   90.00
_cell.angle_gamma   90.00
#
_symmetry.space_group_name_H-M   'P 1'
#
loop_
_entity.id
_entity.type
_entity.pdbx_description
1 polymer ?
#
loop_
_entity_poly.entity_id
_entity_poly.type
_entity_poly.pdbx_seq_one_letter_code
_entity_poly.pdbx_strand_id
1 'polypeptide(L)'
;MKKRLKDVIGSLYKPSAGVRQAFALPRADAEQLPRLPSVAVISITAPERPPAAVDGFEHLLRLIFAAVVQSKRENPCRFHPGSCPADPELH
;
A
#
# COMPACT_ATOMS: atom_id res chain seq x y z
N MET A 1 -3.41 3.68 26.00
CA MET A 1 -3.35 2.63 24.94
C MET A 1 -4.76 2.16 24.60
N LYS A 2 -5.14 2.22 23.32
CA LYS A 2 -6.41 1.66 22.83
C LYS A 2 -6.42 0.14 23.04
N LYS A 3 -7.55 -0.44 23.46
CA LYS A 3 -7.71 -1.89 23.73
C LYS A 3 -7.16 -2.74 22.58
N ARG A 4 -7.47 -2.35 21.33
CA ARG A 4 -6.99 -2.97 20.10
C ARG A 4 -5.47 -3.06 19.96
N LEU A 5 -4.70 -2.04 20.35
CA LEU A 5 -3.23 -2.09 20.25
C LEU A 5 -2.65 -3.09 21.26
N LYS A 6 -3.20 -3.15 22.47
CA LYS A 6 -2.78 -4.13 23.48
C LYS A 6 -3.03 -5.56 22.99
N ASP A 7 -4.19 -5.80 22.37
CA ASP A 7 -4.54 -7.11 21.83
C ASP A 7 -3.58 -7.52 20.72
N VAL A 8 -3.27 -6.61 19.79
CA VAL A 8 -2.28 -6.85 18.73
C VAL A 8 -0.91 -7.17 19.31
N ILE A 9 -0.42 -6.37 20.27
CA ILE A 9 0.86 -6.64 20.94
C ILE A 9 0.84 -8.02 21.61
N GLY A 10 -0.26 -8.38 22.29
CA GLY A 10 -0.44 -9.71 22.88
C GLY A 10 -0.30 -10.83 21.84
N SER A 11 -0.90 -10.67 20.66
CA SER A 11 -0.78 -11.62 19.55
C SER A 11 0.64 -11.71 18.98
N LEU A 12 1.41 -10.61 18.97
CA LEU A 12 2.80 -10.63 18.51
C LEU A 12 3.72 -11.41 19.45
N TYR A 13 3.48 -11.34 20.77
CA TYR A 13 4.24 -12.10 21.77
C TYR A 13 3.80 -13.56 21.89
N LYS A 14 2.54 -13.87 21.58
CA LYS A 14 1.98 -15.22 21.61
C LYS A 14 1.32 -15.54 20.27
N PRO A 15 2.13 -15.74 19.22
CA PRO A 15 1.60 -16.06 17.90
C PRO A 15 0.84 -17.39 17.93
N SER A 16 -0.30 -17.46 17.25
CA SER A 16 -1.03 -18.71 17.08
C SER A 16 -0.19 -19.69 16.26
N ALA A 17 0.05 -20.89 16.77
CA ALA A 17 0.87 -21.88 16.10
C ALA A 17 0.35 -22.17 14.68
N GLY A 18 1.24 -22.04 13.68
CA GLY A 18 0.97 -22.44 12.30
C GLY A 18 0.24 -21.43 11.39
N VAL A 19 -0.18 -20.26 11.89
CA VAL A 19 -0.90 -19.27 11.07
C VAL A 19 -0.17 -17.92 11.09
N ARG A 20 0.16 -17.41 9.91
CA ARG A 20 0.66 -16.03 9.75
C ARG A 20 -0.50 -15.07 9.97
N GLN A 21 -0.34 -14.12 10.90
CA GLN A 21 -1.32 -13.09 11.19
C GLN A 21 -0.87 -11.75 10.59
N ALA A 22 -1.83 -11.00 10.04
CA ALA A 22 -1.58 -9.66 9.51
C ALA A 22 -2.53 -8.66 10.20
N PHE A 23 -1.98 -7.55 10.68
CA PHE A 23 -2.73 -6.51 11.37
C PHE A 23 -2.54 -5.17 10.67
N ALA A 24 -3.66 -4.51 10.35
CA ALA A 24 -3.65 -3.14 9.87
C ALA A 24 -3.76 -2.15 11.05
N LEU A 25 -2.73 -1.32 11.21
CA LEU A 25 -2.62 -0.33 12.27
C LEU A 25 -2.48 1.08 11.70
N PRO A 26 -3.10 2.10 12.32
CA PRO A 26 -2.76 3.48 12.01
C PRO A 26 -1.33 3.79 12.48
N ARG A 27 -0.69 4.79 11.86
CA ARG A 27 0.67 5.24 12.17
C ARG A 27 0.94 5.35 13.67
N ALA A 28 0.08 6.07 14.39
CA ALA A 28 0.25 6.34 15.81
C ALA A 28 0.34 5.06 16.67
N ASP A 29 -0.38 4.00 16.27
CA ASP A 29 -0.34 2.72 16.98
C ASP A 29 0.86 1.87 16.51
N ALA A 30 1.21 1.91 15.22
CA ALA A 30 2.34 1.20 14.66
C ALA A 30 3.70 1.66 15.23
N GLU A 31 3.84 2.96 15.50
CA GLU A 31 5.07 3.52 16.08
C GLU A 31 5.34 3.01 17.51
N GLN A 32 4.29 2.58 18.23
CA GLN A 32 4.37 2.05 19.61
C GLN A 32 4.66 0.54 19.69
N LEU A 33 4.81 -0.16 18.56
CA LEU A 33 5.00 -1.61 18.56
C LEU A 33 6.34 -2.06 19.20
N PRO A 34 6.42 -3.21 19.86
CA PRO A 34 7.71 -3.75 20.27
C PRO A 34 8.53 -4.18 19.04
N ARG A 35 9.85 -3.99 19.07
CA ARG A 35 10.77 -4.38 17.99
C ARG A 35 11.19 -5.83 18.21
N LEU A 36 10.36 -6.75 17.72
CA LEU A 36 10.56 -8.19 17.85
C LEU A 36 11.14 -8.75 16.55
N PRO A 37 12.15 -9.65 16.60
CA PRO A 37 12.72 -10.29 15.41
C PRO A 37 11.69 -11.09 14.58
N SER A 38 10.68 -11.63 15.26
CA SER A 38 9.61 -12.44 14.64
C SER A 38 8.57 -11.62 13.86
N VAL A 39 8.70 -10.29 13.80
CA VAL A 39 7.68 -9.40 13.24
C VAL A 39 8.20 -8.72 11.98
N ALA A 40 7.42 -8.82 10.90
CA ALA A 40 7.62 -8.04 9.68
C ALA A 40 6.65 -6.86 9.61
N VAL A 41 7.14 -5.70 9.18
CA VAL A 41 6.37 -4.45 9.07
C VAL A 41 6.34 -3.99 7.62
N ILE A 42 5.14 -3.70 7.12
CA ILE A 42 4.92 -3.00 5.86
C ILE A 42 4.40 -1.61 6.19
N SER A 43 5.22 -0.59 5.93
CA SER A 43 4.87 0.81 6.17
C SER A 43 4.47 1.47 4.86
N ILE A 44 3.19 1.78 4.70
CA ILE A 44 2.66 2.47 3.52
C ILE A 44 2.46 3.94 3.88
N THR A 45 3.11 4.84 3.14
CA THR A 45 3.04 6.28 3.38
C THR A 45 2.74 7.02 2.07
N ALA A 46 1.87 8.03 2.13
CA ALA A 46 1.65 8.93 1.00
C ALA A 46 2.86 9.87 0.83
N PRO A 47 3.26 10.25 -0.41
CA PRO A 47 4.49 11.00 -0.66
C PRO A 47 4.56 12.35 0.06
N GLU A 48 3.41 12.99 0.31
CA GLU A 48 3.30 14.25 1.02
C GLU A 48 3.38 14.13 2.55
N ARG A 49 3.47 12.90 3.09
CA ARG A 49 3.50 12.65 4.52
C ARG A 49 4.87 12.13 4.97
N PRO A 50 5.34 12.53 6.17
CA PRO A 50 6.57 11.95 6.70
C PRO A 50 6.38 10.45 6.97
N PRO A 51 7.40 9.60 6.76
CA PRO A 51 7.34 8.18 7.09
C PRO A 51 7.05 7.94 8.58
N ALA A 52 6.47 6.78 8.90
CA ALA A 52 6.29 6.34 10.29
C ALA A 52 7.65 6.02 10.95
N ALA A 53 7.78 6.33 12.24
CA ALA A 53 8.93 6.02 13.08
C ALA A 53 8.95 4.53 13.49
N VAL A 54 9.15 3.67 12.50
CA VAL A 54 9.19 2.20 12.62
C VAL A 54 10.56 1.64 12.25
N ASP A 55 11.62 2.43 12.41
CA ASP A 55 12.98 1.94 12.24
C ASP A 55 13.35 0.94 13.35
N GLY A 56 14.31 0.06 13.06
CA GLY A 56 14.78 -0.98 13.98
C GLY A 56 14.00 -2.30 13.96
N PHE A 57 13.01 -2.47 13.08
CA PHE A 57 12.48 -3.80 12.77
C PHE A 57 13.42 -4.53 11.80
N GLU A 58 13.66 -5.81 12.05
CA GLU A 58 14.53 -6.65 11.22
C GLU A 58 13.99 -6.81 9.79
N HIS A 59 12.67 -6.93 9.67
CA HIS A 59 11.99 -7.07 8.39
C HIS A 59 11.07 -5.87 8.16
N LEU A 60 11.61 -4.82 7.53
CA LEU A 60 10.88 -3.59 7.23
C LEU A 60 10.82 -3.32 5.74
N LEU A 61 9.60 -3.21 5.21
CA LEU A 61 9.33 -2.74 3.85
C LEU A 61 8.62 -1.38 3.91
N ARG A 62 9.20 -0.35 3.28
CA ARG A 62 8.58 0.98 3.16
C ARG A 62 8.10 1.19 1.73
N LEU A 63 6.82 1.54 1.56
CA LEU A 63 6.19 1.81 0.27
C LEU A 63 5.66 3.23 0.25
N ILE A 64 5.96 3.95 -0.84
CA ILE A 64 5.44 5.28 -1.13
C ILE A 64 4.77 5.24 -2.49
N PHE A 65 3.50 5.61 -2.55
CA PHE A 65 2.73 5.64 -3.80
C PHE A 65 2.59 7.08 -4.28
N ALA A 66 3.44 7.50 -5.21
CA ALA A 66 3.16 8.69 -6.02
C ALA A 66 2.09 8.33 -7.06
N ALA A 67 1.09 9.20 -7.22
CA ALA A 67 -0.06 8.93 -8.10
C ALA A 67 0.42 8.47 -9.49
N VAL A 68 0.00 7.27 -9.91
CA VAL A 68 0.27 6.77 -11.26
C VAL A 68 -0.83 7.33 -12.16
N VAL A 69 -0.49 8.29 -13.03
CA VAL A 69 -1.42 8.78 -14.05
C VAL A 69 -1.68 7.67 -15.06
N GLN A 70 -2.88 7.12 -15.05
CA GLN A 70 -3.32 6.18 -16.08
C GLN A 70 -3.53 6.97 -17.37
N SER A 71 -2.65 6.77 -18.36
CA SER A 71 -2.83 7.33 -19.70
C SER A 71 -4.10 6.76 -20.31
N LYS A 72 -5.17 7.55 -20.31
CA LYS A 72 -6.36 7.26 -21.12
C LYS A 72 -5.90 7.36 -22.58
N ARG A 73 -5.88 6.25 -23.31
CA ARG A 73 -5.88 6.31 -24.79
C ARG A 73 -7.19 6.98 -25.18
N GLU A 74 -7.14 8.28 -25.40
CA GLU A 74 -8.23 9.02 -26.01
C GLU A 74 -8.36 8.53 -27.46
N ASN A 75 -9.55 8.11 -27.87
CA ASN A 75 -9.82 7.78 -29.27
C ASN A 75 -9.89 9.10 -30.04
N PRO A 76 -8.94 9.41 -30.94
CA PRO A 76 -8.91 10.69 -31.66
C PRO A 76 -10.16 10.91 -32.51
N CYS A 77 -10.89 9.85 -32.88
CA CYS A 77 -12.14 9.93 -33.64
C CYS A 77 -13.34 10.45 -32.81
N ARG A 78 -13.20 10.68 -31.49
CA ARG A 78 -14.32 11.12 -30.64
C ARG A 78 -14.68 12.60 -30.79
N PHE A 79 -13.71 13.45 -31.16
CA PHE A 79 -13.92 14.91 -31.25
C PHE A 79 -13.99 15.42 -32.70
N HIS A 80 -13.45 14.68 -33.67
CA HIS A 80 -13.54 15.01 -35.09
C HIS A 80 -13.96 13.78 -35.92
N PRO A 81 -15.27 13.58 -36.14
CA PRO A 81 -15.79 12.42 -36.87
C PRO A 81 -15.40 12.41 -38.37
N GLY A 82 -14.88 13.51 -38.92
CA GLY A 82 -14.45 13.62 -40.32
C GLY A 82 -12.96 13.38 -40.58
N SER A 83 -12.17 13.06 -39.56
CA SER A 83 -10.69 12.99 -39.66
C SER A 83 -10.13 11.57 -39.63
N CYS A 84 -10.98 10.54 -39.56
CA CYS A 84 -10.52 9.16 -39.56
C CYS A 84 -10.28 8.74 -41.03
N PRO A 85 -9.11 8.15 -41.36
CA PRO A 85 -8.88 7.64 -42.71
C PRO A 85 -9.90 6.52 -42.97
N ALA A 86 -10.59 6.60 -44.12
CA ALA A 86 -11.46 5.51 -44.56
C ALA A 86 -10.61 4.26 -44.76
N ASP A 87 -11.04 3.14 -44.18
CA ASP A 87 -10.43 1.82 -44.40
C ASP A 87 -10.35 1.55 -45.90
N PRO A 88 -9.16 1.35 -46.49
CA PRO A 88 -9.03 1.06 -47.90
C PRO A 88 -9.10 -0.45 -48.11
N GLU A 89 -10.20 -1.12 -47.75
CA GLU A 89 -10.49 -2.46 -48.28
C GLU A 89 -12.00 -2.73 -48.29
N LEU A 90 -12.62 -2.37 -49.42
CA LEU A 90 -13.74 -3.13 -49.95
C LEU A 90 -13.64 -3.09 -51.48
N HIS A 91 -13.02 -4.11 -52.06
CA HIS A 91 -13.13 -4.45 -53.48
C HIS A 91 -13.32 -5.95 -53.62
#